data_AF-A0A2V8GFE7-F1
#
_entry.id   AF-A0A2V8GFE7-F1
#
_cell.length_a   1.000
_cell.length_b   1.000
_cell.length_c   1.000
_cell.angle_alpha   90.00
_cell.angle_beta   90.00
_cell.angle_gamma   90.00
#
_symmetry.space_group_name_H-M   'P 1'
#
loop_
_entity.id
_entity.type
_entity.pdbx_description
1 polymer ?
#
loop_
_entity_poly.entity_id
_entity_poly.type
_entity_poly.pdbx_seq_one_letter_code
_entity_poly.pdbx_strand_id
1 'polypeptide(L)'
;MREEKGAGRVAEALKGRALIGAVNWAEVLSRLVQAGGDPVEIASRALSYGDGGLLELVPFDEEQAREVARLRRPTQPLGLSLADRAALALGRLRRLRVLTTDRAWRSLRLSIRIEVIR
;
A
#
# COMPACT_ATOMS: atom_id res chain seq x y z
N MET A 1 -14.48 6.72 14.25
CA MET A 1 -13.07 6.52 13.86
C MET A 1 -12.49 5.53 14.86
N ARG A 2 -12.26 4.27 14.50
CA ARG A 2 -11.55 3.35 15.40
C ARG A 2 -10.08 3.71 15.34
N GLU A 3 -9.53 4.20 16.45
CA GLU A 3 -8.10 4.45 16.62
C GLU A 3 -7.35 3.12 16.62
N GLU A 4 -7.11 2.57 15.43
CA GLU A 4 -6.25 1.41 15.32
C GLU A 4 -4.80 1.82 15.63
N LYS A 5 -4.14 1.01 16.47
CA LYS A 5 -2.71 1.15 16.79
C LYS A 5 -1.91 1.23 15.49
N GLY A 6 -1.40 2.41 15.17
CA GLY A 6 -0.65 2.70 13.93
C GLY A 6 -1.14 3.92 13.16
N ALA A 7 -2.36 4.41 13.42
CA ALA A 7 -2.95 5.55 12.69
C ALA A 7 -2.08 6.82 12.73
N GLY A 8 -1.47 7.15 13.87
CA GLY A 8 -0.58 8.31 14.00
C GLY A 8 0.71 8.20 13.17
N ARG A 9 1.30 7.00 13.06
CA ARG A 9 2.52 6.78 12.26
C ARG A 9 2.21 6.76 10.76
N VAL A 10 1.02 6.28 10.37
CA VAL A 10 0.52 6.40 9.00
C VAL A 10 0.35 7.87 8.63
N ALA A 11 -0.28 8.68 9.50
CA ALA A 11 -0.46 10.11 9.26
C ALA A 11 0.86 10.86 9.04
N GLU A 12 1.89 10.58 9.85
CA GLU A 12 3.24 11.15 9.65
C GLU A 12 3.87 10.71 8.33
N ALA A 13 3.76 9.42 7.97
CA ALA A 13 4.34 8.90 6.73
C ALA A 13 3.66 9.47 5.47
N LEU A 14 2.39 9.83 5.59
CA LEU A 14 1.60 10.44 4.52
C LEU A 14 1.94 11.93 4.29
N LYS A 15 2.56 12.62 5.26
CA LYS A 15 2.96 14.05 5.10
C LYS A 15 3.97 14.28 3.98
N GLY A 16 4.71 13.25 3.59
CA GLY A 16 5.73 13.33 2.53
C GLY A 16 5.21 13.09 1.11
N ARG A 17 3.89 13.05 0.89
CA ARG A 17 3.22 12.51 -0.32
C ARG A 17 3.62 11.05 -0.58
N ALA A 18 2.78 10.12 -0.15
CA ALA A 18 3.04 8.69 -0.35
C ALA A 18 2.40 8.19 -1.66
N LEU A 19 2.98 7.14 -2.24
CA LEU A 19 2.38 6.45 -3.39
C LEU A 19 1.48 5.32 -2.89
N ILE A 20 0.35 5.11 -3.57
CA ILE A 20 -0.46 3.91 -3.43
C ILE A 20 -0.76 3.31 -4.80
N GLY A 21 -0.52 2.02 -4.97
CA GLY A 21 -0.87 1.32 -6.21
C GLY A 21 -2.38 1.09 -6.31
N ALA A 22 -2.92 1.09 -7.53
CA ALA A 22 -4.35 0.89 -7.78
C ALA A 22 -4.92 -0.38 -7.15
N VAL A 23 -4.15 -1.48 -7.13
CA VAL A 23 -4.55 -2.75 -6.50
C VAL A 23 -4.69 -2.60 -4.98
N ASN A 24 -3.73 -1.93 -4.33
CA ASN A 24 -3.78 -1.67 -2.89
C ASN A 24 -4.88 -0.67 -2.54
N TRP A 25 -5.10 0.33 -3.39
CA TRP A 25 -6.18 1.29 -3.22
C TRP A 25 -7.56 0.62 -3.29
N ALA A 26 -7.77 -0.31 -4.23
CA ALA A 26 -9.00 -1.09 -4.34
C ALA A 26 -9.28 -1.93 -3.07
N GLU A 27 -8.25 -2.50 -2.46
CA GLU A 27 -8.39 -3.22 -1.18
C GLU A 27 -8.79 -2.27 -0.05
N VAL A 28 -8.18 -1.09 0.05
CA VAL A 28 -8.53 -0.06 1.04
C VAL A 28 -9.98 0.38 0.87
N LEU A 29 -10.39 0.73 -0.34
CA LEU A 29 -11.77 1.13 -0.63
C LEU A 29 -12.76 0.02 -0.28
N SER A 30 -12.45 -1.23 -0.61
CA SER A 30 -13.31 -2.38 -0.30
C SER A 30 -13.55 -2.54 1.20
N ARG A 31 -12.52 -2.37 2.03
CA ARG A 31 -12.63 -2.42 3.49
C ARG A 31 -13.44 -1.25 4.05
N LEU A 32 -13.29 -0.05 3.48
CA LEU A 32 -14.02 1.13 3.93
C LEU A 32 -15.49 1.10 3.53
N VAL A 33 -15.80 0.55 2.35
CA VAL A 33 -17.19 0.30 1.92
C VAL A 33 -17.87 -0.73 2.84
N GLN A 34 -17.17 -1.79 3.24
CA GLN A 34 -17.67 -2.74 4.25
C GLN A 34 -17.98 -2.05 5.59
N ALA A 35 -17.28 -0.96 5.92
CA ALA A 35 -17.53 -0.14 7.10
C ALA A 35 -18.60 0.96 6.89
N GLY A 36 -19.29 0.96 5.75
CA GLY A 36 -20.38 1.90 5.42
C GLY A 36 -19.94 3.20 4.75
N GLY A 37 -18.69 3.30 4.30
CA GLY A 37 -18.20 4.49 3.58
C GLY A 37 -18.55 4.48 2.08
N ASP A 38 -18.68 5.67 1.50
CA ASP A 38 -18.83 5.84 0.05
C ASP A 38 -17.45 5.90 -0.64
N PRO A 39 -17.18 5.07 -1.67
CA PRO A 39 -15.86 4.98 -2.27
C PRO A 39 -15.46 6.25 -3.06
N VAL A 40 -16.43 7.00 -3.59
CA VAL A 40 -16.18 8.25 -4.34
C VAL A 40 -15.81 9.37 -3.37
N GLU A 41 -16.56 9.52 -2.28
CA GLU A 41 -16.25 10.48 -1.22
C GLU A 41 -14.90 10.19 -0.57
N ILE A 42 -14.58 8.93 -0.30
CA ILE A 42 -13.29 8.54 0.26
C ILE A 42 -12.15 8.87 -0.72
N ALA A 43 -12.29 8.51 -1.99
CA ALA A 43 -11.25 8.76 -3.00
C ALA A 43 -11.03 10.26 -3.23
N SER A 44 -12.09 11.05 -3.33
CA SER A 44 -11.96 12.50 -3.48
C SER A 44 -11.19 13.14 -2.32
N ARG A 45 -11.40 12.70 -1.08
CA ARG A 45 -10.65 13.21 0.09
C ARG A 45 -9.21 12.74 0.13
N ALA A 46 -8.96 11.46 -0.17
CA ALA A 46 -7.62 10.87 -0.05
C ALA A 46 -6.66 11.23 -1.20
N LEU A 47 -7.21 11.38 -2.41
CA LEU A 47 -6.45 11.59 -3.66
C LEU A 47 -6.57 13.03 -4.20
N SER A 48 -7.18 13.95 -3.47
CA SER A 48 -7.41 15.34 -3.94
C SER A 48 -6.13 15.96 -4.50
N TYR A 49 -6.19 16.40 -5.76
CA TYR A 49 -5.10 17.09 -6.44
C TYR A 49 -4.96 18.51 -5.86
N GLY A 50 -3.93 18.75 -5.03
CA GLY A 50 -3.64 20.04 -4.39
C GLY A 50 -2.80 19.89 -3.11
N ASP A 51 -2.74 20.95 -2.29
CA ASP A 51 -1.93 20.98 -1.05
C ASP A 51 -2.47 20.10 0.09
N GLY A 52 -3.63 19.47 -0.10
CA GLY A 52 -4.27 18.58 0.89
C GLY A 52 -4.20 17.08 0.57
N GLY A 53 -3.75 16.69 -0.64
CA GLY A 53 -3.66 15.29 -1.06
C GLY A 53 -2.49 14.57 -0.39
N LEU A 54 -2.79 13.50 0.34
CA LEU A 54 -1.78 12.71 1.06
C LEU A 54 -1.23 11.55 0.22
N LEU A 55 -1.94 11.17 -0.84
CA LEU A 55 -1.66 9.99 -1.66
C LEU A 55 -1.67 10.32 -3.15
N GLU A 56 -0.67 9.79 -3.85
CA GLU A 56 -0.65 9.71 -5.31
C GLU A 56 -1.01 8.29 -5.74
N LEU A 57 -2.04 8.17 -6.58
CA LEU A 57 -2.50 6.89 -7.11
C LEU A 57 -1.66 6.49 -8.32
N VAL A 58 -1.03 5.31 -8.27
CA VAL A 58 -0.24 4.76 -9.36
C VAL A 58 -1.06 3.67 -10.09
N PRO A 59 -1.32 3.80 -11.41
CA PRO A 59 -1.97 2.75 -12.20
C PRO A 59 -1.20 1.42 -12.14
N PHE A 60 -1.90 0.30 -12.28
CA PHE A 60 -1.28 -1.02 -12.38
C PHE A 60 -1.02 -1.37 -13.85
N ASP A 61 0.25 -1.51 -14.21
CA ASP A 61 0.70 -1.76 -15.57
C ASP A 61 1.35 -3.14 -15.74
N GLU A 62 1.75 -3.44 -16.98
CA GLU A 62 2.38 -4.72 -17.33
C GLU A 62 3.72 -4.94 -16.60
N GLU A 63 4.49 -3.88 -16.34
CA GLU A 63 5.77 -3.98 -15.63
C GLU A 63 5.55 -4.41 -14.18
N GLN A 64 4.59 -3.80 -13.49
CA GLN A 64 4.16 -4.23 -12.17
C GLN A 64 3.64 -5.66 -12.17
N ALA A 65 2.85 -6.07 -13.17
CA ALA A 65 2.35 -7.43 -13.28
C ALA A 65 3.50 -8.47 -13.33
N ARG A 66 4.55 -8.20 -14.10
CA ARG A 66 5.73 -9.07 -14.17
C ARG A 66 6.46 -9.16 -12.83
N GLU A 67 6.68 -8.02 -12.15
CA GLU A 67 7.35 -8.02 -10.84
C GLU A 67 6.51 -8.73 -9.76
N VAL A 68 5.19 -8.56 -9.78
CA VAL A 68 4.26 -9.30 -8.90
C VAL A 68 4.39 -10.80 -9.09
N ALA A 69 4.49 -11.27 -10.34
CA ALA A 69 4.66 -12.69 -10.64
C ALA A 69 6.01 -13.21 -10.11
N ARG A 70 7.11 -12.45 -10.27
CA ARG A 70 8.44 -12.82 -9.72
C ARG A 70 8.43 -12.97 -8.20
N LEU A 71 7.63 -12.15 -7.51
CA LEU A 71 7.50 -12.18 -6.06
C LEU A 71 6.71 -13.38 -5.53
N ARG A 72 6.01 -14.16 -6.37
CA ARG A 72 5.14 -15.27 -5.91
C ARG A 72 5.88 -16.30 -5.07
N ARG A 73 7.00 -16.82 -5.56
CA ARG A 73 7.80 -17.85 -4.86
C ARG A 73 8.39 -17.33 -3.54
N PRO A 74 9.13 -16.21 -3.51
CA PRO A 74 9.76 -15.76 -2.27
C PRO A 74 8.77 -15.32 -1.19
N THR A 75 7.54 -14.95 -1.56
CA THR A 75 6.52 -14.54 -0.57
C THR A 75 5.50 -15.62 -0.24
N GLN A 76 5.55 -16.79 -0.90
CA GLN A 76 4.61 -17.89 -0.68
C GLN A 76 4.60 -18.40 0.78
N PRO A 77 5.74 -18.58 1.47
CA PRO A 77 5.74 -19.08 2.84
C PRO A 77 5.04 -18.17 3.85
N LEU A 78 4.90 -16.89 3.52
CA LEU A 78 4.23 -15.90 4.37
C LEU A 78 2.77 -15.64 3.96
N GLY A 79 2.27 -16.34 2.94
CA GLY A 79 0.87 -16.23 2.52
C GLY A 79 0.48 -14.88 1.92
N LEU A 80 1.44 -14.07 1.44
CA LEU A 80 1.15 -12.73 0.90
C LEU A 80 0.10 -12.79 -0.23
N SER A 81 -0.85 -11.87 -0.17
CA SER A 81 -1.89 -11.68 -1.18
C SER A 81 -1.34 -11.12 -2.50
N LEU A 82 -2.19 -10.97 -3.50
CA LEU A 82 -1.84 -10.27 -4.73
C LEU A 82 -1.56 -8.78 -4.47
N ALA A 83 -2.38 -8.13 -3.64
CA ALA A 83 -2.22 -6.72 -3.26
C ALA A 83 -0.91 -6.49 -2.50
N ASP A 84 -0.54 -7.40 -1.59
CA ASP A 84 0.74 -7.35 -0.87
C ASP A 84 1.94 -7.37 -1.82
N ARG A 85 1.91 -8.28 -2.80
CA ARG A 85 2.95 -8.34 -3.83
C ARG A 85 2.93 -7.11 -4.73
N ALA A 86 1.76 -6.53 -5.02
CA ALA A 86 1.65 -5.30 -5.80
C ALA A 86 2.32 -4.12 -5.09
N ALA A 87 2.13 -3.97 -3.77
CA ALA A 87 2.83 -2.95 -2.97
C ALA A 87 4.35 -3.13 -3.00
N LEU A 88 4.83 -4.38 -2.85
CA LEU A 88 6.25 -4.70 -2.95
C LEU A 88 6.82 -4.40 -4.34
N ALA A 89 6.10 -4.79 -5.41
CA ALA A 89 6.50 -4.53 -6.78
C ALA A 89 6.60 -3.02 -7.06
N LEU A 90 5.59 -2.24 -6.65
CA LEU A 90 5.60 -0.79 -6.79
C LEU A 90 6.79 -0.15 -6.05
N GLY A 91 7.01 -0.53 -4.79
CA GLY A 91 8.13 -0.02 -3.99
C GLY A 91 9.48 -0.34 -4.63
N ARG A 92 9.63 -1.55 -5.19
CA ARG A 92 10.83 -1.97 -5.94
C ARG A 92 11.05 -1.11 -7.18
N LEU A 93 10.03 -0.96 -8.03
CA LEU A 93 10.11 -0.22 -9.30
C LEU A 93 10.35 1.27 -9.09
N ARG A 94 9.73 1.87 -8.07
CA ARG A 94 9.91 3.28 -7.71
C ARG A 94 11.14 3.52 -6.82
N ARG A 95 11.84 2.46 -6.40
CA ARG A 95 12.99 2.52 -5.48
C ARG A 95 12.64 3.21 -4.15
N LEU A 96 11.41 3.03 -3.70
CA LEU A 96 10.89 3.60 -2.46
C LEU A 96 10.81 2.53 -1.36
N ARG A 97 10.73 2.98 -0.11
CA ARG A 97 10.40 2.11 1.02
C ARG A 97 8.93 1.72 0.96
N VAL A 98 8.63 0.49 1.37
CA VAL A 98 7.26 0.00 1.52
C VAL A 98 6.90 0.01 2.99
N LEU A 99 5.77 0.64 3.32
CA LEU A 99 5.24 0.71 4.67
C LEU A 99 4.22 -0.42 4.86
N THR A 100 4.28 -1.11 6.00
CA THR A 100 3.29 -2.15 6.33
C THR A 100 3.04 -2.21 7.83
N THR A 101 1.84 -2.63 8.22
CA THR A 101 1.50 -2.95 9.61
C THR A 101 1.75 -4.44 9.92
N ASP A 102 2.01 -5.26 8.90
CA ASP A 102 2.28 -6.69 9.03
C ASP A 102 3.74 -6.94 9.43
N ARG A 103 3.93 -7.54 10.61
CA ARG A 103 5.25 -7.86 11.14
C ARG A 103 5.90 -9.04 10.41
N ALA A 104 5.13 -9.92 9.77
CA ALA A 104 5.65 -11.08 9.07
C ALA A 104 6.62 -10.69 7.94
N TRP A 105 6.41 -9.52 7.34
CA TRP A 105 7.23 -9.00 6.25
C TRP A 105 8.67 -8.69 6.65
N ARG A 106 9.00 -8.56 7.95
CA ARG A 106 10.39 -8.39 8.42
C ARG A 106 11.30 -9.55 8.03
N SER A 107 10.73 -10.74 7.79
CA SER A 107 11.48 -11.93 7.39
C SER A 107 11.80 -11.99 5.90
N LEU A 108 11.20 -11.11 5.08
CA LEU A 108 11.41 -11.08 3.63
C LEU A 108 12.83 -10.62 3.29
N ARG A 109 13.59 -11.48 2.61
CA ARG A 109 14.92 -11.16 2.07
C ARG A 109 14.81 -10.66 0.63
N LEU A 110 14.19 -9.50 0.47
CA LEU A 110 14.03 -8.83 -0.83
C LEU A 110 14.93 -7.59 -0.89
N SER A 111 15.37 -7.19 -2.09
CA SER A 111 16.06 -5.91 -2.30
C SER A 111 15.07 -4.74 -2.32
N ILE A 112 14.22 -4.66 -1.30
CA ILE A 112 13.20 -3.63 -1.08
C ILE A 112 13.31 -3.22 0.39
N ARG A 113 13.36 -1.90 0.66
CA ARG A 113 13.32 -1.42 2.06
C ARG A 113 11.90 -1.55 2.58
N ILE A 114 11.70 -2.37 3.60
CA ILE A 114 10.39 -2.56 4.24
C ILE A 114 10.45 -1.93 5.63
N GLU A 115 9.52 -1.02 5.92
CA GLU A 115 9.38 -0.41 7.23
C GLU A 115 8.05 -0.86 7.86
N VAL A 116 8.15 -1.54 9.00
CA VAL A 116 6.95 -1.94 9.75
C VAL A 116 6.53 -0.80 10.67
N ILE A 117 5.40 -0.18 10.35
CA ILE A 117 4.78 0.90 11.11
C ILE A 117 3.69 0.32 12.02
N ARG A 118 3.97 0.25 13.31
CA ARG A 118 3.04 -0.16 14.36
C ARG A 118 3.31 0.61 15.63
#